data_AF-A0A200PPF4-F1
#
_entry.id   AF-A0A200PPF4-F1
#
_cell.length_a   1.000
_cell.length_b   1.000
_cell.length_c   1.000
_cell.angle_alpha   90.00
_cell.angle_beta   90.00
_cell.angle_gamma   90.00
#
_symmetry.space_group_name_H-M   'P 1'
#
loop_
_entity.id
_entity.type
_entity.pdbx_description
1 polymer ?
#
loop_
_entity_poly.entity_id
_entity_poly.type
_entity_poly.pdbx_seq_one_letter_code
_entity_poly.pdbx_strand_id
1 'polypeptide(L)'
;MQKDYSSSAPSTPSGRIRHRRRSNEAPLEASNTNGGHLLVNDRSKYKSMLIRAYSSVWMIGGFAFIIYMGHLYIWAMVVVIQIFMAKELFNLLRKAHEDRRLPGFRLLNWHFFFTAMLFVYGRILSQQLVNTVTSDKFLYQLVSGLIKYQMFICYFLYIAGFMWFILTLKKKMYKYQFGQYAWTHMILIVVFTQSAFTVANIFEGIFWFLLPASLIVINDIAAYFFGFFFGRTPLIKLSPKKTWEGFIGASVTTMLSAFVLANIMGRFQWLTCPRKDLSTGWLYCDPGSLYKPEIYSLAGWLPEWFPWKEASVLPVQWHALCLGLFASIIAPFGGFFASGFKRAFKVKDFGDSIPGHGGITDRMDCQMVMAVFAYIYHQSFVVPQSYSVEIILDQILRNLSYEEQRALYMKLGQIFLERQFG
;
A
#
# COMPACT_ATOMS: atom_id res chain seq x y z
N MET A 1 19.91 53.80 -68.50
CA MET A 1 21.24 54.02 -69.09
C MET A 1 22.15 54.59 -67.99
N GLN A 2 23.27 53.90 -67.77
CA GLN A 2 24.49 54.20 -67.01
C GLN A 2 24.75 55.55 -66.29
N LYS A 3 25.45 55.37 -65.14
CA LYS A 3 26.61 56.09 -64.59
C LYS A 3 26.43 57.11 -63.44
N ASP A 4 26.80 56.62 -62.25
CA ASP A 4 28.01 56.96 -61.48
C ASP A 4 28.18 58.27 -60.65
N TYR A 5 28.51 58.00 -59.37
CA TYR A 5 29.32 58.71 -58.36
C TYR A 5 28.90 60.08 -57.78
N SER A 6 28.59 60.08 -56.47
CA SER A 6 29.38 60.86 -55.50
C SER A 6 29.24 60.30 -54.06
N SER A 7 30.35 60.36 -53.34
CA SER A 7 30.66 59.78 -52.04
C SER A 7 30.19 60.62 -50.84
N SER A 8 29.70 60.00 -49.77
CA SER A 8 29.89 60.50 -48.40
C SER A 8 29.80 59.37 -47.34
N ALA A 9 30.60 59.54 -46.30
CA ALA A 9 31.07 58.66 -45.22
C ALA A 9 30.10 57.60 -44.60
N PRO A 10 30.64 56.51 -44.01
CA PRO A 10 29.85 55.42 -43.45
C PRO A 10 29.38 55.69 -42.02
N SER A 11 28.10 55.42 -41.76
CA SER A 11 27.56 55.15 -40.42
C SER A 11 27.10 53.69 -40.35
N THR A 12 27.54 53.01 -39.31
CA THR A 12 27.41 51.58 -39.01
C THR A 12 25.94 51.14 -38.83
N PRO A 13 25.45 50.06 -39.49
CA PRO A 13 24.18 49.45 -39.14
C PRO A 13 24.39 48.27 -38.17
N SER A 14 23.77 48.35 -36.99
CA SER A 14 23.70 47.25 -36.02
C SER A 14 22.82 46.11 -36.56
N GLY A 15 23.39 44.91 -36.63
CA GLY A 15 22.68 43.70 -37.06
C GLY A 15 21.63 43.23 -36.05
N ARG A 16 20.42 42.96 -36.55
CA ARG A 16 19.37 42.21 -35.85
C ARG A 16 19.85 40.79 -35.53
N ILE A 17 19.93 40.44 -34.24
CA ILE A 17 20.10 39.06 -33.78
C ILE A 17 18.82 38.56 -33.11
N ARG A 18 18.40 37.40 -33.61
CA ARG A 18 17.19 36.62 -33.31
C ARG A 18 17.25 36.06 -31.88
N HIS A 19 16.38 36.52 -30.97
CA HIS A 19 16.31 35.98 -29.61
C HIS A 19 15.75 34.54 -29.59
N ARG A 20 16.63 33.56 -29.41
CA ARG A 20 16.28 32.18 -29.04
C ARG A 20 15.98 32.15 -27.54
N ARG A 21 14.71 31.89 -27.19
CA ARG A 21 14.21 31.76 -25.81
C ARG A 21 14.85 30.54 -25.14
N ARG A 22 15.87 30.76 -24.30
CA ARG A 22 16.52 29.73 -23.47
C ARG A 22 15.71 29.55 -22.19
N SER A 23 15.55 28.29 -21.79
CA SER A 23 14.82 27.76 -20.65
C SER A 23 15.25 28.37 -19.31
N ASN A 24 14.26 28.72 -18.47
CA ASN A 24 14.48 29.14 -17.08
C ASN A 24 14.99 27.95 -16.24
N GLU A 25 16.28 27.97 -15.91
CA GLU A 25 16.86 27.22 -14.81
C GLU A 25 16.43 27.84 -13.47
N ALA A 26 16.14 26.99 -12.49
CA ALA A 26 15.77 27.39 -11.13
C ALA A 26 16.97 28.03 -10.40
N PRO A 27 16.77 28.99 -9.47
CA PRO A 27 17.87 29.68 -8.84
C PRO A 27 18.65 28.76 -7.89
N LEU A 28 19.98 28.79 -8.04
CA LEU A 28 20.97 28.32 -7.09
C LEU A 28 20.81 29.06 -5.74
N GLU A 29 20.84 28.31 -4.64
CA GLU A 29 20.95 28.86 -3.29
C GLU A 29 22.26 29.67 -3.17
N ALA A 30 22.13 30.98 -2.99
CA ALA A 30 23.25 31.88 -2.73
C ALA A 30 23.80 31.65 -1.32
N SER A 31 25.12 31.40 -1.23
CA SER A 31 25.85 31.42 0.03
C SER A 31 25.89 32.86 0.57
N ASN A 32 25.17 33.11 1.66
CA ASN A 32 25.37 34.32 2.46
C ASN A 32 26.31 33.99 3.63
N THR A 33 27.58 34.29 3.43
CA THR A 33 28.51 34.63 4.52
C THR A 33 28.11 35.99 5.06
N ASN A 34 27.53 36.04 6.26
CA ASN A 34 27.69 37.12 7.24
C ASN A 34 27.19 36.62 8.60
N GLY A 35 28.09 36.62 9.58
CA GLY A 35 27.86 36.12 10.93
C GLY A 35 26.92 37.01 11.74
N GLY A 36 26.14 36.39 12.62
CA GLY A 36 25.44 37.08 13.71
C GLY A 36 23.92 36.90 13.79
N HIS A 37 23.35 35.70 13.62
CA HIS A 37 22.00 35.39 14.15
C HIS A 37 21.70 33.88 14.29
N LEU A 38 22.57 33.11 14.95
CA LEU A 38 22.45 31.64 15.04
C LEU A 38 21.67 31.11 16.26
N LEU A 39 21.41 31.92 17.29
CA LEU A 39 20.88 31.41 18.57
C LEU A 39 19.34 31.33 18.67
N VAL A 40 18.59 31.97 17.78
CA VAL A 40 17.11 31.90 17.77
C VAL A 40 16.61 30.62 17.04
N ASN A 41 17.50 29.93 16.32
CA ASN A 41 17.15 28.80 15.46
C ASN A 41 17.21 27.42 16.17
N ASP A 42 17.79 27.33 17.36
CA ASP A 42 17.92 26.05 18.08
C ASP A 42 16.66 25.69 18.89
N ARG A 43 15.95 26.68 19.46
CA ARG A 43 14.75 26.40 20.27
C ARG A 43 13.58 25.90 19.42
N SER A 44 13.39 26.44 18.22
CA SER A 44 12.37 26.00 17.25
C SER A 44 12.71 24.61 16.67
N LYS A 45 13.99 24.35 16.41
CA LYS A 45 14.50 23.06 15.95
C LYS A 45 14.35 21.97 17.03
N TYR A 46 14.69 22.27 18.28
CA TYR A 46 14.50 21.36 19.41
C TYR A 46 13.01 21.10 19.65
N LYS A 47 12.15 22.14 19.61
CA LYS A 47 10.70 21.98 19.69
C LYS A 47 10.15 21.09 18.57
N SER A 48 10.62 21.27 17.34
CA SER A 48 10.25 20.42 16.19
C SER A 48 10.70 18.97 16.36
N MET A 49 11.93 18.76 16.84
CA MET A 49 12.47 17.43 17.14
C MET A 49 11.68 16.74 18.27
N LEU A 50 11.30 17.48 19.30
CA LEU A 50 10.50 16.99 20.42
C LEU A 50 9.07 16.64 20.01
N ILE A 51 8.42 17.48 19.18
CA ILE A 51 7.11 17.16 18.59
C ILE A 51 7.20 15.88 17.77
N ARG A 52 8.25 15.72 16.95
CA ARG A 52 8.48 14.51 16.18
C ARG A 52 8.64 13.31 17.11
N ALA A 53 9.57 13.34 18.05
CA ALA A 53 9.79 12.24 18.99
C ALA A 53 8.50 11.83 19.72
N TYR A 54 7.75 12.80 20.26
CA TYR A 54 6.48 12.54 20.94
C TYR A 54 5.43 11.92 20.01
N SER A 55 5.26 12.48 18.81
CA SER A 55 4.32 11.93 17.82
C SER A 55 4.72 10.53 17.35
N SER A 56 6.02 10.22 17.22
CA SER A 56 6.51 8.88 16.90
C SER A 56 6.17 7.87 18.00
N VAL A 57 6.38 8.23 19.27
CA VAL A 57 6.03 7.35 20.42
C VAL A 57 4.53 7.06 20.44
N TRP A 58 3.69 8.08 20.25
CA TRP A 58 2.24 7.90 20.17
C TRP A 58 1.80 7.05 18.98
N MET A 59 2.41 7.23 17.82
CA MET A 59 2.13 6.41 16.65
C MET A 59 2.49 4.94 16.86
N ILE A 60 3.68 4.67 17.40
CA ILE A 60 4.16 3.30 17.65
C ILE A 60 3.29 2.64 18.73
N GLY A 61 3.03 3.34 19.84
CA GLY A 61 2.18 2.83 20.93
C GLY A 61 0.75 2.59 20.48
N GLY A 62 0.16 3.52 19.72
CA GLY A 62 -1.18 3.36 19.16
C GLY A 62 -1.27 2.20 18.17
N PHE A 63 -0.28 2.04 17.29
CA PHE A 63 -0.22 0.93 16.35
C PHE A 63 -0.09 -0.42 17.06
N ALA A 64 0.80 -0.53 18.05
CA ALA A 64 0.96 -1.73 18.87
C ALA A 64 -0.33 -2.08 19.63
N PHE A 65 -1.01 -1.08 20.19
CA PHE A 65 -2.30 -1.27 20.86
C PHE A 65 -3.38 -1.77 19.90
N ILE A 66 -3.46 -1.23 18.68
CA ILE A 66 -4.42 -1.69 17.67
C ILE A 66 -4.14 -3.14 17.26
N ILE A 67 -2.86 -3.52 17.09
CA ILE A 67 -2.48 -4.90 16.80
C ILE A 67 -2.88 -5.84 17.94
N TYR A 68 -2.68 -5.40 19.18
CA TYR A 68 -3.07 -6.15 20.36
C TYR A 68 -4.59 -6.39 20.41
N MET A 69 -5.40 -5.40 20.02
CA MET A 69 -6.86 -5.51 19.96
C MET A 69 -7.36 -6.44 18.85
N GLY A 70 -6.55 -6.69 17.81
CA GLY A 70 -6.76 -7.76 16.84
C GLY A 70 -7.33 -7.35 15.49
N HIS A 71 -7.65 -8.37 14.70
CA HIS A 71 -7.98 -8.29 13.28
C HIS A 71 -8.98 -7.16 12.92
N LEU A 72 -10.10 -7.06 13.62
CA LEU A 72 -11.13 -6.07 13.33
C LEU A 72 -10.67 -4.62 13.59
N TYR A 73 -9.88 -4.39 14.64
CA TYR A 73 -9.37 -3.06 14.95
C TYR A 73 -8.29 -2.64 13.96
N ILE A 74 -7.45 -3.57 13.52
CA ILE A 74 -6.48 -3.33 12.44
C ILE A 74 -7.22 -3.00 11.14
N TRP A 75 -8.28 -3.75 10.81
CA TRP A 75 -9.12 -3.45 9.65
C TRP A 75 -9.75 -2.05 9.74
N ALA A 76 -10.34 -1.68 10.89
CA ALA A 76 -10.88 -0.34 11.12
C ALA A 76 -9.81 0.75 10.97
N MET A 77 -8.59 0.51 11.47
CA MET A 77 -7.46 1.41 11.28
C MET A 77 -7.12 1.60 9.80
N VAL A 78 -7.11 0.52 8.99
CA VAL A 78 -6.87 0.62 7.54
C VAL A 78 -7.93 1.49 6.88
N VAL A 79 -9.21 1.32 7.23
CA VAL A 79 -10.30 2.18 6.72
C VAL A 79 -10.10 3.65 7.11
N VAL A 80 -9.68 3.92 8.35
CA VAL A 80 -9.38 5.30 8.80
C VAL A 80 -8.22 5.90 8.00
N ILE A 81 -7.09 5.18 7.88
CA ILE A 81 -5.92 5.60 7.07
C ILE A 81 -6.36 5.90 5.64
N GLN A 82 -7.18 5.04 5.05
CA GLN A 82 -7.70 5.20 3.70
C GLN A 82 -8.51 6.49 3.51
N ILE A 83 -9.40 6.82 4.45
CA ILE A 83 -10.19 8.07 4.42
C ILE A 83 -9.25 9.29 4.46
N PHE A 84 -8.22 9.25 5.30
CA PHE A 84 -7.24 10.33 5.38
C PHE A 84 -6.41 10.46 4.10
N MET A 85 -5.95 9.36 3.51
CA MET A 85 -5.23 9.37 2.22
C MET A 85 -6.08 9.97 1.10
N ALA A 86 -7.33 9.52 0.97
CA ALA A 86 -8.25 10.06 -0.04
C ALA A 86 -8.51 11.56 0.18
N LYS A 87 -8.69 11.98 1.44
CA LYS A 87 -8.84 13.40 1.80
C LYS A 87 -7.62 14.23 1.40
N GLU A 88 -6.40 13.77 1.68
CA GLU A 88 -5.15 14.44 1.31
C GLU A 88 -5.03 14.58 -0.22
N LEU A 89 -5.23 13.48 -0.95
CA LEU A 89 -5.12 13.46 -2.41
C LEU A 89 -6.19 14.33 -3.09
N PHE A 90 -7.44 14.29 -2.64
CA PHE A 90 -8.50 15.16 -3.16
C PHE A 90 -8.24 16.64 -2.86
N ASN A 91 -7.66 16.97 -1.70
CA ASN A 91 -7.32 18.34 -1.36
C ASN A 91 -6.13 18.85 -2.17
N LEU A 92 -5.10 18.01 -2.38
CA LEU A 92 -3.95 18.35 -3.21
C LEU A 92 -4.36 18.68 -4.64
N LEU A 93 -5.23 17.85 -5.22
CA LEU A 93 -5.76 18.05 -6.56
C LEU A 93 -6.49 19.38 -6.75
N ARG A 94 -7.20 19.80 -5.70
CA ARG A 94 -7.95 21.05 -5.66
C ARG A 94 -7.02 22.25 -5.54
N LYS A 95 -6.03 22.17 -4.63
CA LYS A 95 -5.04 23.24 -4.41
C LYS A 95 -4.21 23.51 -5.66
N ALA A 96 -3.87 22.46 -6.41
CA ALA A 96 -3.19 22.59 -7.69
C ALA A 96 -3.98 23.38 -8.76
N HIS A 97 -5.29 23.57 -8.57
CA HIS A 97 -6.19 24.24 -9.50
C HIS A 97 -7.10 25.25 -8.80
N GLU A 98 -6.57 25.96 -7.80
CA GLU A 98 -7.33 26.84 -6.92
C GLU A 98 -8.08 27.96 -7.67
N ASP A 99 -7.58 28.38 -8.83
CA ASP A 99 -8.16 29.42 -9.68
C ASP A 99 -9.53 29.04 -10.30
N ARG A 100 -9.93 27.76 -10.20
CA ARG A 100 -11.16 27.23 -10.84
C ARG A 100 -12.08 26.58 -9.81
N ARG A 101 -12.57 27.35 -8.83
CA ARG A 101 -13.53 26.86 -7.82
C ARG A 101 -14.89 26.53 -8.44
N LEU A 102 -15.19 25.22 -8.58
CA LEU A 102 -16.51 24.73 -8.91
C LEU A 102 -17.26 24.30 -7.63
N PRO A 103 -18.42 24.90 -7.30
CA PRO A 103 -19.24 24.39 -6.21
C PRO A 103 -19.77 22.99 -6.55
N GLY A 104 -19.80 22.08 -5.57
CA GLY A 104 -20.37 20.72 -5.72
C GLY A 104 -19.37 19.59 -6.00
N PHE A 105 -18.21 19.86 -6.62
CA PHE A 105 -17.22 18.80 -6.93
C PHE A 105 -16.67 18.08 -5.69
N ARG A 106 -16.64 18.75 -4.53
CA ARG A 106 -16.25 18.12 -3.26
C ARG A 106 -17.21 17.01 -2.86
N LEU A 107 -18.51 17.25 -2.94
CA LEU A 107 -19.53 16.26 -2.61
C LEU A 107 -19.48 15.10 -3.59
N LEU A 108 -19.28 15.40 -4.88
CA LEU A 108 -19.16 14.39 -5.92
C LEU A 108 -17.97 13.44 -5.70
N ASN A 109 -16.79 13.95 -5.34
CA ASN A 109 -15.63 13.10 -5.05
C ASN A 109 -15.88 12.19 -3.84
N TRP A 110 -16.52 12.72 -2.79
CA TRP A 110 -16.88 11.92 -1.61
C TRP A 110 -17.98 10.91 -1.93
N HIS A 111 -18.94 11.24 -2.79
CA HIS A 111 -19.96 10.30 -3.27
C HIS A 111 -19.33 9.08 -3.94
N PHE A 112 -18.41 9.29 -4.89
CA PHE A 112 -17.68 8.18 -5.52
C PHE A 112 -16.82 7.40 -4.51
N PHE A 113 -16.19 8.08 -3.55
CA PHE A 113 -15.44 7.42 -2.48
C PHE A 113 -16.32 6.51 -1.62
N PHE A 114 -17.45 7.00 -1.11
CA PHE A 114 -18.34 6.19 -0.28
C PHE A 114 -19.00 5.06 -1.06
N THR A 115 -19.30 5.29 -2.35
CA THR A 115 -19.79 4.23 -3.24
C THR A 115 -18.75 3.12 -3.41
N ALA A 116 -17.48 3.47 -3.64
CA ALA A 116 -16.38 2.51 -3.73
C ALA A 116 -16.13 1.79 -2.39
N MET A 117 -16.27 2.50 -1.27
CA MET A 117 -16.16 1.95 0.09
C MET A 117 -17.23 0.90 0.36
N LEU A 118 -18.49 1.22 0.03
CA LEU A 118 -19.60 0.27 0.16
C LEU A 118 -19.40 -0.95 -0.74
N PHE A 119 -18.90 -0.76 -1.96
CA PHE A 119 -18.63 -1.86 -2.88
C PHE A 119 -17.54 -2.81 -2.37
N VAL A 120 -16.35 -2.28 -2.04
CA VAL A 120 -15.19 -3.10 -1.64
C VAL A 120 -15.43 -3.75 -0.28
N TYR A 121 -15.73 -2.96 0.75
CA TYR A 121 -15.84 -3.50 2.11
C TYR A 121 -17.14 -4.22 2.36
N GLY A 122 -18.24 -3.82 1.71
CA GLY A 122 -19.47 -4.59 1.85
C GLY A 122 -19.31 -6.02 1.31
N ARG A 123 -18.50 -6.22 0.25
CA ARG A 123 -18.20 -7.57 -0.27
C ARG A 123 -17.32 -8.38 0.68
N ILE A 124 -16.31 -7.76 1.29
CA ILE A 124 -15.44 -8.43 2.27
C ILE A 124 -16.25 -8.80 3.52
N LEU A 125 -17.05 -7.84 4.03
CA LEU A 125 -17.90 -8.04 5.19
C LEU A 125 -18.98 -9.09 4.96
N SER A 126 -19.61 -9.11 3.78
CA SER A 126 -20.70 -10.04 3.50
C SER A 126 -20.27 -11.50 3.61
N GLN A 127 -19.06 -11.82 3.15
CA GLN A 127 -18.49 -13.16 3.27
C GLN A 127 -18.26 -13.56 4.73
N GLN A 128 -17.79 -12.63 5.56
CA GLN A 128 -17.44 -12.89 6.96
C GLN A 128 -18.65 -12.89 7.90
N LEU A 129 -19.66 -12.07 7.59
CA LEU A 129 -20.83 -11.87 8.42
C LEU A 129 -21.82 -13.03 8.34
N VAL A 130 -21.92 -13.70 7.18
CA VAL A 130 -22.72 -14.93 7.02
C VAL A 130 -22.30 -16.01 8.02
N ASN A 131 -21.02 -16.05 8.41
CA ASN A 131 -20.51 -17.03 9.38
C ASN A 131 -20.76 -16.63 10.84
N THR A 132 -21.00 -15.35 11.13
CA THR A 132 -21.07 -14.82 12.51
C THR A 132 -22.51 -14.58 12.98
N VAL A 133 -23.41 -14.14 12.09
CA VAL A 133 -24.75 -13.61 12.45
C VAL A 133 -25.84 -14.69 12.52
N THR A 134 -25.47 -15.97 12.52
CA THR A 134 -26.40 -17.10 12.68
C THR A 134 -27.18 -17.06 14.01
N SER A 135 -26.74 -16.26 14.99
CA SER A 135 -27.33 -16.19 16.33
C SER A 135 -28.54 -15.27 16.49
N ASP A 136 -28.72 -14.25 15.62
CA ASP A 136 -29.82 -13.27 15.77
C ASP A 136 -30.66 -13.15 14.50
N LYS A 137 -31.90 -13.65 14.57
CA LYS A 137 -32.79 -13.88 13.42
C LYS A 137 -33.18 -12.58 12.71
N PHE A 138 -33.31 -11.47 13.44
CA PHE A 138 -33.71 -10.18 12.90
C PHE A 138 -32.56 -9.47 12.19
N LEU A 139 -31.39 -9.39 12.85
CA LEU A 139 -30.17 -8.86 12.26
C LEU A 139 -29.74 -9.67 11.04
N TYR A 140 -29.87 -11.00 11.10
CA TYR A 140 -29.62 -11.86 9.96
C TYR A 140 -30.51 -11.52 8.76
N GLN A 141 -31.82 -11.36 8.95
CA GLN A 141 -32.73 -11.01 7.84
C GLN A 141 -32.43 -9.63 7.23
N LEU A 142 -32.20 -8.61 8.06
CA LEU A 142 -31.88 -7.27 7.58
C LEU A 142 -30.56 -7.25 6.81
N VAL A 143 -29.52 -7.84 7.37
CA VAL A 143 -28.20 -7.78 6.75
C VAL A 143 -28.09 -8.73 5.55
N SER A 144 -28.71 -9.90 5.59
CA SER A 144 -28.82 -10.80 4.44
C SER A 144 -29.56 -10.13 3.27
N GLY A 145 -30.64 -9.40 3.55
CA GLY A 145 -31.34 -8.59 2.55
C GLY A 145 -30.45 -7.51 1.92
N LEU A 146 -29.73 -6.75 2.74
CA LEU A 146 -28.78 -5.72 2.28
C LEU A 146 -27.63 -6.31 1.46
N ILE A 147 -27.04 -7.42 1.90
CA ILE A 147 -25.96 -8.13 1.21
C ILE A 147 -26.43 -8.62 -0.16
N LYS A 148 -27.63 -9.20 -0.24
CA LYS A 148 -28.18 -9.73 -1.50
C LYS A 148 -28.27 -8.68 -2.60
N TYR A 149 -28.67 -7.46 -2.26
CA TYR A 149 -28.85 -6.36 -3.23
C TYR A 149 -27.68 -5.37 -3.27
N GLN A 150 -26.62 -5.61 -2.50
CA GLN A 150 -25.49 -4.68 -2.37
C GLN A 150 -24.86 -4.30 -3.72
N MET A 151 -24.62 -5.28 -4.59
CA MET A 151 -24.03 -5.05 -5.93
C MET A 151 -24.90 -4.14 -6.79
N PHE A 152 -26.22 -4.36 -6.74
CA PHE A 152 -27.19 -3.54 -7.46
C PHE A 152 -27.22 -2.12 -6.89
N ILE A 153 -27.29 -1.96 -5.57
CA ILE A 153 -27.27 -0.65 -4.90
C ILE A 153 -26.00 0.14 -5.27
N CYS A 154 -24.82 -0.49 -5.22
CA CYS A 154 -23.56 0.15 -5.61
C CYS A 154 -23.56 0.61 -7.07
N TYR A 155 -24.13 -0.19 -7.98
CA TYR A 155 -24.28 0.18 -9.39
C TYR A 155 -25.15 1.44 -9.55
N PHE A 156 -26.33 1.48 -8.90
CA PHE A 156 -27.21 2.66 -8.98
C PHE A 156 -26.57 3.90 -8.35
N LEU A 157 -25.88 3.77 -7.22
CA LEU A 157 -25.13 4.87 -6.61
C LEU A 157 -24.04 5.39 -7.56
N TYR A 158 -23.31 4.50 -8.23
CA TYR A 158 -22.29 4.90 -9.20
C TYR A 158 -22.90 5.63 -10.39
N ILE A 159 -23.98 5.10 -10.98
CA ILE A 159 -24.69 5.74 -12.10
C ILE A 159 -25.28 7.09 -11.69
N ALA A 160 -25.85 7.21 -10.49
CA ALA A 160 -26.33 8.48 -9.95
C ALA A 160 -25.20 9.51 -9.82
N GLY A 161 -24.02 9.08 -9.35
CA GLY A 161 -22.81 9.92 -9.31
C GLY A 161 -22.35 10.35 -10.70
N PHE A 162 -22.37 9.43 -11.67
CA PHE A 162 -22.04 9.73 -13.06
C PHE A 162 -23.01 10.74 -13.67
N MET A 163 -24.32 10.55 -13.51
CA MET A 163 -25.34 11.50 -13.95
C MET A 163 -25.14 12.86 -13.28
N TRP A 164 -24.86 12.89 -11.98
CA TRP A 164 -24.55 14.12 -11.25
C TRP A 164 -23.32 14.83 -11.84
N PHE A 165 -22.24 14.11 -12.17
CA PHE A 165 -21.09 14.68 -12.86
C PHE A 165 -21.49 15.36 -14.17
N ILE A 166 -22.24 14.65 -15.04
CA ILE A 166 -22.70 15.19 -16.33
C ILE A 166 -23.53 16.46 -16.15
N LEU A 167 -24.46 16.48 -15.18
CA LEU A 167 -25.29 17.66 -14.87
C LEU A 167 -24.48 18.85 -14.35
N THR A 168 -23.28 18.63 -13.78
CA THR A 168 -22.40 19.71 -13.33
C THR A 168 -21.51 20.29 -14.43
N LEU A 169 -21.53 19.76 -15.66
CA LEU A 169 -20.67 20.22 -16.75
C LEU A 169 -20.96 21.68 -17.13
N LYS A 170 -19.91 22.51 -17.14
CA LYS A 170 -19.98 23.93 -17.52
C LYS A 170 -19.16 24.18 -18.78
N LYS A 171 -19.75 24.91 -19.73
CA LYS A 171 -19.08 25.34 -20.97
C LYS A 171 -17.77 26.05 -20.63
N LYS A 172 -16.72 25.81 -21.43
CA LYS A 172 -15.33 26.30 -21.24
C LYS A 172 -14.54 25.64 -20.09
N MET A 173 -15.13 24.76 -19.29
CA MET A 173 -14.44 24.06 -18.18
C MET A 173 -14.28 22.55 -18.36
N TYR A 174 -14.70 21.99 -19.50
CA TYR A 174 -14.71 20.54 -19.74
C TYR A 174 -13.37 19.86 -19.47
N LYS A 175 -12.26 20.37 -20.03
CA LYS A 175 -10.93 19.78 -19.82
C LYS A 175 -10.57 19.66 -18.33
N TYR A 176 -10.96 20.67 -17.54
CA TYR A 176 -10.73 20.66 -16.09
C TYR A 176 -11.64 19.65 -15.38
N GLN A 177 -12.93 19.63 -15.71
CA GLN A 177 -13.91 18.74 -15.09
C GLN A 177 -13.64 17.27 -15.40
N PHE A 178 -13.37 16.93 -16.67
CA PHE A 178 -12.95 15.59 -17.07
C PHE A 178 -11.60 15.20 -16.46
N GLY A 179 -10.67 16.16 -16.33
CA GLY A 179 -9.41 15.94 -15.60
C GLY A 179 -9.65 15.58 -14.13
N GLN A 180 -10.47 16.34 -13.42
CA GLN A 180 -10.83 16.05 -12.01
C GLN A 180 -11.57 14.71 -11.87
N TYR A 181 -12.48 14.40 -12.80
CA TYR A 181 -13.18 13.11 -12.84
C TYR A 181 -12.20 11.95 -13.01
N ALA A 182 -11.28 12.04 -13.98
CA ALA A 182 -10.26 11.02 -14.23
C ALA A 182 -9.34 10.82 -13.03
N TRP A 183 -8.84 11.91 -12.45
CA TRP A 183 -7.99 11.83 -11.26
C TRP A 183 -8.74 11.27 -10.05
N THR A 184 -10.02 11.61 -9.86
CA THR A 184 -10.82 11.05 -8.77
C THR A 184 -10.87 9.53 -8.89
N HIS A 185 -11.17 9.00 -10.08
CA HIS A 185 -11.19 7.55 -10.31
C HIS A 185 -9.81 6.92 -10.16
N MET A 186 -8.75 7.58 -10.63
CA MET A 186 -7.38 7.10 -10.44
C MET A 186 -7.00 7.01 -8.96
N ILE A 187 -7.33 8.04 -8.16
CA ILE A 187 -7.12 8.04 -6.70
C ILE A 187 -7.90 6.90 -6.05
N LEU A 188 -9.17 6.72 -6.45
CA LEU A 188 -9.99 5.63 -5.92
C LEU A 188 -9.37 4.27 -6.23
N ILE A 189 -8.96 4.01 -7.48
CA ILE A 189 -8.30 2.77 -7.86
C ILE A 189 -7.06 2.54 -7.01
N VAL A 190 -6.16 3.52 -6.92
CA VAL A 190 -4.90 3.42 -6.16
C VAL A 190 -5.15 3.13 -4.68
N VAL A 191 -6.00 3.95 -4.04
CA VAL A 191 -6.26 3.89 -2.59
C VAL A 191 -7.06 2.65 -2.20
N PHE A 192 -8.13 2.31 -2.97
CA PHE A 192 -8.95 1.14 -2.67
C PHE A 192 -8.23 -0.16 -2.95
N THR A 193 -7.49 -0.27 -4.06
CA THR A 193 -6.75 -1.50 -4.40
C THR A 193 -5.80 -1.87 -3.27
N GLN A 194 -4.96 -0.92 -2.83
CA GLN A 194 -4.07 -1.13 -1.69
C GLN A 194 -4.82 -1.60 -0.45
N SER A 195 -5.84 -0.84 -0.04
CA SER A 195 -6.56 -1.12 1.20
C SER A 195 -7.28 -2.48 1.18
N ALA A 196 -7.83 -2.89 0.03
CA ALA A 196 -8.50 -4.17 -0.14
C ALA A 196 -7.52 -5.33 0.05
N PHE A 197 -6.33 -5.27 -0.58
CA PHE A 197 -5.31 -6.29 -0.42
C PHE A 197 -4.70 -6.32 0.98
N THR A 198 -4.47 -5.15 1.60
CA THR A 198 -4.03 -5.09 3.01
C THR A 198 -5.04 -5.79 3.92
N VAL A 199 -6.32 -5.53 3.73
CA VAL A 199 -7.38 -6.13 4.54
C VAL A 199 -7.50 -7.63 4.29
N ALA A 200 -7.38 -8.07 3.04
CA ALA A 200 -7.34 -9.49 2.73
C ALA A 200 -6.15 -10.19 3.41
N ASN A 201 -4.95 -9.59 3.40
CA ASN A 201 -3.80 -10.11 4.15
C ASN A 201 -4.05 -10.19 5.65
N ILE A 202 -4.71 -9.18 6.25
CA ILE A 202 -5.03 -9.19 7.68
C ILE A 202 -5.88 -10.41 8.02
N PHE A 203 -6.91 -10.72 7.22
CA PHE A 203 -7.81 -11.86 7.48
C PHE A 203 -7.15 -13.22 7.28
N GLU A 204 -6.14 -13.35 6.41
CA GLU A 204 -5.30 -14.56 6.31
C GLU A 204 -4.36 -14.75 7.52
N GLY A 205 -4.21 -13.71 8.34
CA GLY A 205 -3.42 -13.69 9.57
C GLY A 205 -2.65 -12.38 9.68
N ILE A 206 -2.63 -11.77 10.87
CA ILE A 206 -1.94 -10.50 11.13
C ILE A 206 -0.47 -10.55 10.70
N PHE A 207 0.17 -11.73 10.74
CA PHE A 207 1.52 -11.98 10.25
C PHE A 207 1.73 -11.50 8.80
N TRP A 208 0.81 -11.83 7.89
CA TRP A 208 0.91 -11.49 6.46
C TRP A 208 0.70 -10.01 6.17
N PHE A 209 0.20 -9.25 7.13
CA PHE A 209 0.17 -7.80 7.09
C PHE A 209 1.40 -7.19 7.78
N LEU A 210 1.66 -7.61 9.01
CA LEU A 210 2.60 -6.97 9.92
C LEU A 210 4.06 -7.21 9.51
N LEU A 211 4.41 -8.41 9.02
CA LEU A 211 5.78 -8.70 8.59
C LEU A 211 6.15 -7.85 7.37
N PRO A 212 5.42 -7.87 6.23
CA PRO A 212 5.68 -6.97 5.10
C PRO A 212 5.74 -5.49 5.48
N ALA A 213 4.80 -5.03 6.31
CA ALA A 213 4.76 -3.64 6.75
C ALA A 213 6.01 -3.26 7.54
N SER A 214 6.46 -4.13 8.45
CA SER A 214 7.67 -3.94 9.26
C SER A 214 8.93 -3.93 8.39
N LEU A 215 9.00 -4.77 7.36
CA LEU A 215 10.15 -4.84 6.46
C LEU A 215 10.32 -3.54 5.65
N ILE A 216 9.23 -2.91 5.21
CA ILE A 216 9.29 -1.59 4.58
C ILE A 216 9.83 -0.54 5.54
N VAL A 217 9.33 -0.52 6.79
CA VAL A 217 9.79 0.44 7.81
C VAL A 217 11.28 0.25 8.11
N ILE A 218 11.73 -1.00 8.27
CA ILE A 218 13.14 -1.32 8.49
C ILE A 218 13.98 -0.93 7.29
N ASN A 219 13.52 -1.22 6.08
CA ASN A 219 14.22 -0.85 4.86
C ASN A 219 14.41 0.66 4.75
N ASP A 220 13.38 1.47 5.03
CA ASP A 220 13.48 2.93 5.00
C ASP A 220 14.44 3.47 6.07
N ILE A 221 14.41 2.91 7.29
CA ILE A 221 15.33 3.29 8.38
C ILE A 221 16.77 2.93 8.01
N ALA A 222 16.99 1.71 7.51
CA ALA A 222 18.31 1.24 7.11
C ALA A 222 18.84 2.05 5.91
N ALA A 223 18.01 2.35 4.91
CA ALA A 223 18.39 3.17 3.77
C ALA A 223 18.82 4.57 4.19
N TYR A 224 18.12 5.16 5.17
CA TYR A 224 18.52 6.43 5.76
C TYR A 224 19.85 6.33 6.51
N PHE A 225 20.02 5.32 7.37
CA PHE A 225 21.22 5.12 8.16
C PHE A 225 22.46 4.91 7.28
N PHE A 226 22.44 3.92 6.39
CA PHE A 226 23.56 3.65 5.47
C PHE A 226 23.77 4.80 4.48
N GLY A 227 22.70 5.45 4.03
CA GLY A 227 22.79 6.63 3.18
C GLY A 227 23.45 7.82 3.87
N PHE A 228 23.23 8.00 5.18
CA PHE A 228 23.85 9.08 5.95
C PHE A 228 25.35 8.85 6.20
N PHE A 229 25.75 7.62 6.55
CA PHE A 229 27.16 7.32 6.87
C PHE A 229 28.03 7.03 5.64
N PHE A 230 27.49 6.35 4.63
CA PHE A 230 28.25 5.84 3.50
C PHE A 230 27.80 6.40 2.14
N GLY A 231 26.73 7.21 2.10
CA GLY A 231 26.14 7.70 0.87
C GLY A 231 27.06 8.66 0.12
N ARG A 232 27.43 8.29 -1.11
CA ARG A 232 28.24 9.13 -2.01
C ARG A 232 27.58 9.26 -3.37
N THR A 233 26.94 8.20 -3.85
CA THR A 233 26.38 8.15 -5.21
C THR A 233 24.86 8.24 -5.20
N PRO A 234 24.25 9.28 -5.81
CA PRO A 234 22.79 9.41 -5.84
C PRO A 234 22.17 8.33 -6.73
N LEU A 235 21.07 7.73 -6.25
CA LEU A 235 20.37 6.63 -6.92
C LEU A 235 19.53 7.12 -8.11
N ILE A 236 18.77 8.21 -7.92
CA ILE A 236 17.89 8.78 -8.95
C ILE A 236 17.93 10.31 -8.88
N LYS A 237 17.99 10.97 -10.04
CA LYS A 237 17.98 12.45 -10.15
C LYS A 237 16.74 13.10 -9.51
N LEU A 238 15.61 12.42 -9.52
CA LEU A 238 14.35 12.86 -8.92
C LEU A 238 14.43 13.00 -7.38
N SER A 239 15.31 12.22 -6.74
CA SER A 239 15.49 12.19 -5.29
C SER A 239 16.98 12.15 -4.94
N PRO A 240 17.68 13.30 -5.01
CA PRO A 240 19.14 13.36 -4.86
C PRO A 240 19.66 12.92 -3.49
N LYS A 241 18.78 12.86 -2.47
CA LYS A 241 19.13 12.40 -1.12
C LYS A 241 19.15 10.88 -0.96
N LYS A 242 18.62 10.12 -1.92
CA LYS A 242 18.63 8.65 -1.88
C LYS A 242 19.87 8.16 -2.62
N THR A 243 20.67 7.31 -1.98
CA THR A 243 21.98 6.87 -2.50
C THR A 243 22.00 5.37 -2.79
N TRP A 244 22.90 4.93 -3.69
CA TRP A 244 23.09 3.51 -3.98
C TRP A 244 23.63 2.74 -2.78
N GLU A 245 24.56 3.33 -2.02
CA GLU A 245 25.12 2.69 -0.82
C GLU A 245 24.04 2.47 0.25
N GLY A 246 23.16 3.46 0.42
CA GLY A 246 21.99 3.36 1.29
C GLY A 246 21.03 2.24 0.85
N PHE A 247 20.75 2.16 -0.46
CA PHE A 247 19.88 1.13 -1.02
C PHE A 247 20.42 -0.30 -0.85
N ILE A 248 21.72 -0.51 -1.08
CA ILE A 248 22.38 -1.81 -0.91
C ILE A 248 22.42 -2.21 0.58
N GLY A 249 22.82 -1.29 1.46
CA GLY A 249 22.85 -1.54 2.91
C GLY A 249 21.46 -1.85 3.48
N ALA A 250 20.43 -1.16 3.00
CA ALA A 250 19.05 -1.44 3.35
C ALA A 250 18.60 -2.82 2.89
N SER A 251 19.02 -3.24 1.69
CA SER A 251 18.67 -4.56 1.14
C SER A 251 19.21 -5.70 2.01
N VAL A 252 20.49 -5.63 2.39
CA VAL A 252 21.11 -6.64 3.27
C VAL A 252 20.44 -6.64 4.65
N THR A 253 20.21 -5.46 5.23
CA THR A 253 19.57 -5.34 6.55
C THR A 253 18.14 -5.89 6.55
N THR A 254 17.39 -5.64 5.48
CA THR A 254 16.02 -6.11 5.32
C THR A 254 15.96 -7.63 5.17
N MET A 255 16.93 -8.26 4.48
CA MET A 255 17.07 -9.72 4.41
C MET A 255 17.28 -10.36 5.76
N LEU A 256 18.26 -9.86 6.51
CA LEU A 256 18.54 -10.35 7.85
C LEU A 256 17.33 -10.16 8.77
N SER A 257 16.69 -8.99 8.69
CA SER A 257 15.49 -8.68 9.49
C SER A 257 14.30 -9.55 9.11
N ALA A 258 14.09 -9.87 7.83
CA ALA A 258 13.03 -10.76 7.39
C ALA A 258 13.18 -12.16 7.99
N PHE A 259 14.39 -12.71 7.95
CA PHE A 259 14.67 -14.02 8.53
C PHE A 259 14.43 -14.04 10.05
N VAL A 260 14.89 -13.01 10.76
CA VAL A 260 14.77 -12.91 12.24
C VAL A 260 13.33 -12.63 12.67
N LEU A 261 12.67 -11.64 12.08
CA LEU A 261 11.30 -11.26 12.45
C LEU A 261 10.30 -12.36 12.15
N ALA A 262 10.46 -13.09 11.05
CA ALA A 262 9.60 -14.22 10.75
C ALA A 262 9.70 -15.32 11.82
N ASN A 263 10.89 -15.55 12.36
CA ASN A 263 11.08 -16.49 13.48
C ASN A 263 10.39 -16.01 14.77
N ILE A 264 10.48 -14.71 15.08
CA ILE A 264 9.88 -14.14 16.29
C ILE A 264 8.35 -14.13 16.17
N MET A 265 7.82 -13.56 15.09
CA MET A 265 6.39 -13.39 14.88
C MET A 265 5.68 -14.72 14.64
N GLY A 266 6.33 -15.67 13.96
CA GLY A 266 5.78 -16.99 13.65
C GLY A 266 5.53 -17.87 14.88
N ARG A 267 6.09 -17.53 16.05
CA ARG A 267 5.83 -18.25 17.32
C ARG A 267 4.53 -17.82 18.00
N PHE A 268 3.95 -16.69 17.61
CA PHE A 268 2.74 -16.16 18.24
C PHE A 268 1.50 -16.55 17.43
N GLN A 269 0.71 -17.49 17.96
CA GLN A 269 -0.52 -17.97 17.33
C GLN A 269 -1.52 -16.83 17.01
N TRP A 270 -1.58 -15.81 17.86
CA TRP A 270 -2.40 -14.62 17.62
C TRP A 270 -2.10 -13.91 16.30
N LEU A 271 -0.84 -13.93 15.86
CA LEU A 271 -0.42 -13.31 14.62
C LEU A 271 -0.61 -14.24 13.42
N THR A 272 -0.44 -15.54 13.61
CA THR A 272 -0.42 -16.52 12.50
C THR A 272 -1.80 -17.07 12.16
N CYS A 273 -2.74 -17.07 13.10
CA CYS A 273 -4.06 -17.66 12.89
C CYS A 273 -4.93 -16.81 11.95
N PRO A 274 -5.50 -17.40 10.87
CA PRO A 274 -6.44 -16.70 10.00
C PRO A 274 -7.78 -16.47 10.71
N ARG A 275 -8.47 -15.39 10.34
CA ARG A 275 -9.76 -14.98 10.88
C ARG A 275 -10.86 -15.12 9.82
N LYS A 276 -11.91 -15.90 10.14
CA LYS A 276 -13.05 -16.18 9.24
C LYS A 276 -14.39 -15.62 9.75
N ASP A 277 -14.34 -14.83 10.82
CA ASP A 277 -15.51 -14.34 11.54
C ASP A 277 -15.25 -12.95 12.17
N LEU A 278 -16.33 -12.25 12.53
CA LEU A 278 -16.30 -10.89 13.09
C LEU A 278 -16.24 -10.83 14.63
N SER A 279 -15.86 -11.90 15.34
CA SER A 279 -15.61 -11.75 16.79
C SER A 279 -14.28 -11.02 17.07
N THR A 280 -14.16 -10.41 18.24
CA THR A 280 -12.97 -9.68 18.70
C THR A 280 -12.09 -10.50 19.64
N GLY A 281 -12.42 -11.77 19.89
CA GLY A 281 -11.72 -12.63 20.83
C GLY A 281 -10.34 -13.07 20.35
N TRP A 282 -9.49 -13.47 21.30
CA TRP A 282 -8.20 -14.11 21.02
C TRP A 282 -8.40 -15.42 20.26
N LEU A 283 -7.58 -15.64 19.22
CA LEU A 283 -7.61 -16.87 18.42
C LEU A 283 -6.55 -17.84 18.91
N TYR A 284 -6.96 -19.10 18.99
CA TYR A 284 -6.09 -20.25 19.14
C TYR A 284 -6.43 -21.22 17.99
N CYS A 285 -5.43 -21.54 17.19
CA CYS A 285 -5.53 -22.48 16.08
C CYS A 285 -4.22 -23.27 15.96
N ASP A 286 -4.24 -24.40 15.26
CA ASP A 286 -2.98 -25.00 14.78
C ASP A 286 -2.47 -24.10 13.63
N PRO A 287 -1.32 -23.43 13.77
CA PRO A 287 -0.81 -22.53 12.74
C PRO A 287 -0.41 -23.27 11.44
N GLY A 288 -0.43 -24.61 11.43
CA GLY A 288 -0.08 -25.42 10.27
C GLY A 288 1.41 -25.71 10.20
N SER A 289 1.83 -26.48 9.19
CA SER A 289 3.23 -26.91 9.01
C SER A 289 4.19 -25.74 8.78
N LEU A 290 3.72 -24.64 8.22
CA LEU A 290 4.54 -23.48 7.87
C LEU A 290 5.25 -22.83 9.08
N TYR A 291 4.64 -22.94 10.26
CA TYR A 291 5.12 -22.34 11.51
C TYR A 291 5.60 -23.39 12.52
N LYS A 292 5.75 -24.65 12.10
CA LYS A 292 6.37 -25.70 12.92
C LYS A 292 7.87 -25.74 12.62
N PRO A 293 8.74 -25.79 13.65
CA PRO A 293 10.18 -25.78 13.45
C PRO A 293 10.68 -27.07 12.81
N GLU A 294 11.47 -26.93 11.75
CA GLU A 294 12.26 -28.01 11.18
C GLU A 294 13.70 -27.89 11.70
N ILE A 295 14.24 -29.00 12.18
CA ILE A 295 15.58 -29.04 12.76
C ILE A 295 16.56 -29.45 11.67
N TYR A 296 17.50 -28.55 11.37
CA TYR A 296 18.59 -28.81 10.43
C TYR A 296 19.88 -29.09 11.21
N SER A 297 20.49 -30.26 10.98
CA SER A 297 21.80 -30.60 11.53
C SER A 297 22.90 -29.91 10.72
N LEU A 298 23.66 -29.02 11.36
CA LEU A 298 24.80 -28.32 10.75
C LEU A 298 26.11 -29.10 10.88
N ALA A 299 26.05 -30.32 11.41
CA ALA A 299 27.17 -31.23 11.57
C ALA A 299 27.75 -31.59 10.19
N GLY A 300 28.80 -30.88 9.78
CA GLY A 300 29.47 -31.05 8.48
C GLY A 300 29.84 -29.73 7.80
N TRP A 301 29.14 -28.62 8.11
CA TRP A 301 29.41 -27.31 7.52
C TRP A 301 30.18 -26.37 8.46
N LEU A 302 30.10 -26.61 9.77
CA LEU A 302 30.70 -25.76 10.79
C LEU A 302 31.87 -26.47 11.49
N PRO A 303 32.98 -25.76 11.75
CA PRO A 303 34.11 -26.32 12.48
C PRO A 303 33.72 -26.66 13.94
N GLU A 304 34.39 -27.65 14.52
CA GLU A 304 34.01 -28.29 15.80
C GLU A 304 33.90 -27.34 17.00
N TRP A 305 34.55 -26.17 16.94
CA TRP A 305 34.50 -25.13 17.97
C TRP A 305 33.20 -24.32 17.99
N PHE A 306 32.31 -24.49 17.00
CA PHE A 306 31.07 -23.75 16.93
C PHE A 306 29.96 -24.40 17.78
N PRO A 307 29.36 -23.67 18.74
CA PRO A 307 28.47 -24.28 19.74
C PRO A 307 27.09 -24.68 19.21
N TRP A 308 26.68 -24.23 18.03
CA TRP A 308 25.32 -24.44 17.49
C TRP A 308 25.39 -25.53 16.43
N LYS A 309 25.16 -26.78 16.84
CA LYS A 309 25.18 -27.95 15.94
C LYS A 309 23.82 -28.21 15.27
N GLU A 310 22.76 -27.62 15.80
CA GLU A 310 21.40 -27.72 15.31
C GLU A 310 20.81 -26.31 15.15
N ALA A 311 20.13 -26.07 14.02
CA ALA A 311 19.39 -24.85 13.78
C ALA A 311 17.91 -25.17 13.54
N SER A 312 17.04 -24.60 14.37
CA SER A 312 15.60 -24.65 14.19
C SER A 312 15.17 -23.54 13.25
N VAL A 313 14.74 -23.90 12.04
CA VAL A 313 14.25 -22.96 11.04
C VAL A 313 12.76 -23.22 10.80
N LEU A 314 11.95 -22.16 10.82
CA LEU A 314 10.55 -22.24 10.42
C LEU A 314 10.47 -22.14 8.90
N PRO A 315 9.69 -22.98 8.21
CA PRO A 315 9.48 -22.88 6.76
C PRO A 315 9.03 -21.48 6.30
N VAL A 316 8.25 -20.76 7.13
CA VAL A 316 7.85 -19.37 6.85
C VAL A 316 9.02 -18.40 6.65
N GLN A 317 10.21 -18.68 7.21
CA GLN A 317 11.37 -17.79 7.08
C GLN A 317 11.87 -17.72 5.63
N TRP A 318 11.69 -18.78 4.84
CA TRP A 318 12.03 -18.75 3.41
C TRP A 318 11.09 -17.82 2.63
N HIS A 319 9.80 -17.86 2.93
CA HIS A 319 8.83 -16.92 2.37
C HIS A 319 9.11 -15.47 2.81
N ALA A 320 9.53 -15.28 4.06
CA ALA A 320 9.93 -13.97 4.57
C ALA A 320 11.11 -13.39 3.80
N LEU A 321 12.09 -14.20 3.41
CA LEU A 321 13.20 -13.75 2.55
C LEU A 321 12.68 -13.29 1.18
N CYS A 322 11.73 -14.00 0.55
CA CYS A 322 11.10 -13.53 -0.68
C CYS A 322 10.38 -12.18 -0.50
N LEU A 323 9.62 -12.04 0.59
CA LEU A 323 8.94 -10.79 0.93
C LEU A 323 9.93 -9.66 1.19
N GLY A 324 11.01 -9.92 1.93
CA GLY A 324 12.05 -8.94 2.19
C GLY A 324 12.77 -8.51 0.91
N LEU A 325 12.96 -9.42 -0.06
CA LEU A 325 13.70 -9.14 -1.29
C LEU A 325 12.88 -8.17 -2.15
N PHE A 326 11.59 -8.43 -2.22
CA PHE A 326 10.65 -7.51 -2.83
C PHE A 326 10.58 -6.17 -2.08
N ALA A 327 10.52 -6.21 -0.74
CA ALA A 327 10.44 -5.02 0.11
C ALA A 327 11.66 -4.10 -0.04
N SER A 328 12.85 -4.65 -0.26
CA SER A 328 14.07 -3.87 -0.41
C SER A 328 14.34 -3.40 -1.83
N ILE A 329 14.03 -4.23 -2.83
CA ILE A 329 14.36 -3.91 -4.23
C ILE A 329 13.24 -3.16 -4.93
N ILE A 330 12.01 -3.68 -4.86
CA ILE A 330 10.90 -3.25 -5.72
C ILE A 330 10.00 -2.26 -4.99
N ALA A 331 9.65 -2.51 -3.73
CA ALA A 331 8.73 -1.64 -2.99
C ALA A 331 9.17 -0.16 -2.89
N PRO A 332 10.48 0.20 -2.80
CA PRO A 332 10.92 1.60 -2.78
C PRO A 332 10.54 2.40 -4.03
N PHE A 333 10.22 1.72 -5.15
CA PHE A 333 9.70 2.37 -6.35
C PHE A 333 8.32 3.00 -6.15
N GLY A 334 7.50 2.51 -5.22
CA GLY A 334 6.28 3.19 -4.80
C GLY A 334 6.58 4.58 -4.25
N GLY A 335 7.58 4.70 -3.38
CA GLY A 335 8.05 5.99 -2.86
C GLY A 335 8.71 6.89 -3.90
N PHE A 336 9.40 6.34 -4.90
CA PHE A 336 9.90 7.13 -6.03
C PHE A 336 8.75 7.70 -6.88
N PHE A 337 7.72 6.89 -7.16
CA PHE A 337 6.54 7.32 -7.88
C PHE A 337 5.80 8.44 -7.14
N ALA A 338 5.54 8.26 -5.84
CA ALA A 338 4.92 9.27 -4.99
C ALA A 338 5.76 10.56 -4.94
N SER A 339 7.08 10.45 -4.82
CA SER A 339 7.98 11.59 -4.90
C SER A 339 7.87 12.33 -6.24
N GLY A 340 7.83 11.60 -7.36
CA GLY A 340 7.64 12.18 -8.69
C GLY A 340 6.32 12.93 -8.83
N PHE A 341 5.24 12.34 -8.31
CA PHE A 341 3.92 12.99 -8.25
C PHE A 341 4.00 14.32 -7.50
N LYS A 342 4.60 14.35 -6.30
CA LYS A 342 4.74 15.57 -5.51
C LYS A 342 5.50 16.67 -6.26
N ARG A 343 6.58 16.31 -6.98
CA ARG A 343 7.34 17.26 -7.81
C ARG A 343 6.53 17.80 -8.99
N ALA A 344 5.71 16.98 -9.63
CA ALA A 344 4.83 17.43 -10.72
C ALA A 344 3.84 18.51 -10.26
N PHE A 345 3.36 18.42 -9.01
CA PHE A 345 2.48 19.43 -8.40
C PHE A 345 3.20 20.53 -7.62
N LYS A 346 4.54 20.57 -7.66
CA LYS A 346 5.39 21.53 -6.92
C LYS A 346 5.11 21.54 -5.41
N VAL A 347 4.71 20.42 -4.85
CA VAL A 347 4.53 20.22 -3.41
C VAL A 347 5.64 19.34 -2.84
N LYS A 348 5.87 19.45 -1.53
CA LYS A 348 6.87 18.64 -0.84
C LYS A 348 6.26 17.39 -0.19
N ASP A 349 5.09 17.56 0.42
CA ASP A 349 4.35 16.58 1.20
C ASP A 349 2.89 16.58 0.71
N PHE A 350 2.18 15.45 0.82
CA PHE A 350 0.78 15.35 0.37
C PHE A 350 -0.20 16.10 1.29
N GLY A 351 0.19 16.29 2.56
CA GLY A 351 -0.58 17.01 3.56
C GLY A 351 0.21 17.14 4.87
N ASP A 352 -0.47 17.65 5.90
CA ASP A 352 0.10 17.87 7.24
C ASP A 352 -0.67 17.08 8.31
N SER A 353 -1.18 15.90 7.97
CA SER A 353 -2.09 15.14 8.84
C SER A 353 -1.42 14.59 10.10
N ILE A 354 -0.11 14.34 10.08
CA ILE A 354 0.65 13.89 11.24
C ILE A 354 1.62 15.00 11.68
N PRO A 355 1.48 15.53 12.91
CA PRO A 355 2.34 16.57 13.43
C PRO A 355 3.82 16.21 13.29
N GLY A 356 4.58 17.05 12.59
CA GLY A 356 6.02 16.87 12.40
C GLY A 356 6.45 15.77 11.41
N HIS A 357 5.51 14.97 10.88
CA HIS A 357 5.79 13.79 10.05
C HIS A 357 5.27 13.86 8.60
N GLY A 358 4.45 14.86 8.28
CA GLY A 358 3.89 15.09 6.93
C GLY A 358 2.52 14.41 6.75
N GLY A 359 2.22 14.01 5.51
CA GLY A 359 0.95 13.38 5.17
C GLY A 359 0.93 11.89 5.52
N ILE A 360 -0.28 11.35 5.70
CA ILE A 360 -0.49 9.90 5.82
C ILE A 360 -0.14 9.22 4.50
N THR A 361 -0.45 9.85 3.37
CA THR A 361 -0.12 9.33 2.03
C THR A 361 1.39 9.17 1.83
N ASP A 362 2.19 10.08 2.42
CA ASP A 362 3.67 10.00 2.39
C ASP A 362 4.23 8.78 3.14
N ARG A 363 3.44 8.12 3.99
CA ARG A 363 3.85 6.94 4.78
C ARG A 363 3.37 5.63 4.17
N MET A 364 2.41 5.70 3.27
CA MET A 364 1.74 4.53 2.69
C MET A 364 2.16 4.25 1.24
N ASP A 365 3.04 5.05 0.67
CA ASP A 365 3.46 5.00 -0.73
C ASP A 365 4.23 3.72 -1.09
N CYS A 366 5.20 3.30 -0.27
CA CYS A 366 5.89 2.01 -0.41
C CYS A 366 4.99 0.83 0.00
N GLN A 367 4.13 1.05 1.02
CA GLN A 367 3.20 0.03 1.53
C GLN A 367 2.17 -0.40 0.47
N MET A 368 1.84 0.49 -0.46
CA MET A 368 0.93 0.20 -1.57
C MET A 368 1.37 -1.00 -2.38
N VAL A 369 2.61 -0.95 -2.87
CA VAL A 369 3.16 -1.98 -3.74
C VAL A 369 3.38 -3.28 -2.94
N MET A 370 3.81 -3.14 -1.68
CA MET A 370 4.07 -4.27 -0.80
C MET A 370 2.80 -5.04 -0.44
N ALA A 371 1.68 -4.36 -0.13
CA ALA A 371 0.44 -5.01 0.26
C ALA A 371 -0.14 -5.89 -0.86
N VAL A 372 -0.11 -5.39 -2.10
CA VAL A 372 -0.56 -6.13 -3.29
C VAL A 372 0.31 -7.38 -3.49
N PHE A 373 1.63 -7.21 -3.42
CA PHE A 373 2.57 -8.33 -3.59
C PHE A 373 2.40 -9.39 -2.51
N ALA A 374 2.33 -8.98 -1.24
CA ALA A 374 2.17 -9.90 -0.11
C ALA A 374 0.93 -10.80 -0.28
N TYR A 375 -0.19 -10.23 -0.73
CA TYR A 375 -1.42 -11.00 -0.95
C TYR A 375 -1.29 -11.97 -2.11
N ILE A 376 -0.82 -11.50 -3.27
CA ILE A 376 -0.67 -12.35 -4.46
C ILE A 376 0.32 -13.49 -4.15
N TYR A 377 1.43 -13.17 -3.49
CA TYR A 377 2.43 -14.14 -3.08
C TYR A 377 1.85 -15.19 -2.13
N HIS A 378 1.11 -14.76 -1.10
CA HIS A 378 0.43 -15.66 -0.17
C HIS A 378 -0.52 -16.63 -0.89
N GLN A 379 -1.41 -16.09 -1.73
CA GLN A 379 -2.39 -16.91 -2.46
C GLN A 379 -1.75 -17.86 -3.48
N SER A 380 -0.59 -17.50 -4.03
CA SER A 380 0.07 -18.29 -5.08
C SER A 380 1.01 -19.35 -4.52
N PHE A 381 1.73 -19.07 -3.44
CA PHE A 381 2.82 -19.92 -2.95
C PHE A 381 2.61 -20.49 -1.55
N VAL A 382 1.70 -19.92 -0.77
CA VAL A 382 1.49 -20.32 0.64
C VAL A 382 0.19 -21.08 0.81
N VAL A 383 -0.91 -20.57 0.25
CA VAL A 383 -2.21 -21.24 0.34
C VAL A 383 -2.14 -22.53 -0.48
N PRO A 384 -2.25 -23.72 0.15
CA PRO A 384 -2.28 -24.96 -0.60
C PRO A 384 -3.54 -25.00 -1.47
N GLN A 385 -3.39 -25.44 -2.71
CA GLN A 385 -4.50 -25.72 -3.62
C GLN A 385 -5.21 -27.03 -3.23
N SER A 386 -5.55 -27.19 -1.95
CA SER A 386 -6.25 -28.36 -1.45
C SER A 386 -7.75 -28.14 -1.55
N TYR A 387 -8.41 -28.89 -2.44
CA TYR A 387 -9.85 -28.96 -2.50
C TYR A 387 -10.37 -29.74 -1.28
N SER A 388 -11.09 -29.07 -0.37
CA SER A 388 -11.77 -29.79 0.70
C SER A 388 -12.92 -30.62 0.11
N VAL A 389 -13.27 -31.71 0.79
CA VAL A 389 -14.42 -32.55 0.40
C VAL A 389 -15.69 -31.71 0.33
N GLU A 390 -15.85 -30.72 1.22
CA GLU A 390 -17.02 -29.82 1.22
C GLU A 390 -17.07 -28.93 -0.02
N ILE A 391 -15.94 -28.40 -0.48
CA ILE A 391 -15.87 -27.59 -1.71
C ILE A 391 -16.25 -28.45 -2.92
N ILE A 392 -15.72 -29.67 -2.97
CA ILE A 392 -16.06 -30.63 -4.03
C ILE A 392 -17.55 -30.97 -3.96
N LEU A 393 -18.10 -31.20 -2.77
CA LEU A 393 -19.51 -31.52 -2.56
C LEU A 393 -20.43 -30.36 -2.98
N ASP A 394 -20.11 -29.11 -2.61
CA ASP A 394 -20.89 -27.93 -3.00
C ASP A 394 -20.84 -27.71 -4.52
N GLN A 395 -19.69 -27.93 -5.16
CA GLN A 395 -19.59 -27.92 -6.62
C GLN A 395 -20.43 -29.02 -7.26
N ILE A 396 -20.41 -30.23 -6.69
CA ILE A 396 -21.21 -31.35 -7.19
C ILE A 396 -22.71 -31.02 -7.11
N LEU A 397 -23.16 -30.51 -5.97
CA LEU A 397 -24.56 -30.20 -5.72
C LEU A 397 -25.08 -29.03 -6.57
N ARG A 398 -24.25 -28.04 -6.88
CA ARG A 398 -24.64 -26.86 -7.67
C ARG A 398 -24.57 -27.08 -9.17
N ASN A 399 -23.58 -27.84 -9.64
CA ASN A 399 -23.26 -27.91 -11.06
C ASN A 399 -23.66 -29.23 -11.72
N LEU A 400 -23.86 -30.32 -10.99
CA LEU A 400 -24.31 -31.59 -11.56
C LEU A 400 -25.80 -31.81 -11.35
N SER A 401 -26.45 -32.38 -12.36
CA SER A 401 -27.81 -32.88 -12.26
C SER A 401 -27.87 -34.14 -11.37
N TYR A 402 -29.06 -34.47 -10.87
CA TYR A 402 -29.25 -35.64 -9.99
C TYR A 402 -28.77 -36.96 -10.61
N GLU A 403 -28.95 -37.16 -11.93
CA GLU A 403 -28.48 -38.37 -12.61
C GLU A 403 -26.95 -38.45 -12.65
N GLU A 404 -26.28 -37.32 -12.92
CA GLU A 404 -24.82 -37.26 -12.94
C GLU A 404 -24.22 -37.41 -11.54
N GLN A 405 -24.88 -36.86 -10.51
CA GLN A 405 -24.51 -37.08 -9.11
C GLN A 405 -24.57 -38.58 -8.75
N ARG A 406 -25.64 -39.27 -9.16
CA ARG A 406 -25.79 -40.71 -8.95
C ARG A 406 -24.73 -41.52 -9.71
N ALA A 407 -24.43 -41.16 -10.96
CA ALA A 407 -23.38 -41.82 -11.73
C ALA A 407 -21.98 -41.62 -11.12
N LEU A 408 -21.68 -40.41 -10.64
CA LEU A 408 -20.43 -40.08 -9.94
C LEU A 408 -20.28 -40.91 -8.66
N TYR A 409 -21.34 -41.00 -7.85
CA TYR A 409 -21.36 -41.83 -6.64
C TYR A 409 -21.06 -43.30 -6.93
N MET A 410 -21.71 -43.88 -7.95
CA MET A 410 -21.48 -45.27 -8.34
C MET A 410 -20.03 -45.51 -8.81
N LYS A 411 -19.46 -44.60 -9.60
CA LYS A 411 -18.05 -44.69 -10.04
C LYS A 411 -17.07 -44.55 -8.88
N LEU A 412 -17.30 -43.60 -7.97
CA LEU A 412 -16.49 -43.45 -6.75
C LEU A 412 -16.51 -44.72 -5.91
N GLY A 413 -17.69 -45.33 -5.74
CA GLY A 413 -17.84 -46.62 -5.06
C GLY A 413 -17.03 -47.75 -5.70
N GLN A 414 -17.03 -47.86 -7.02
CA GLN A 414 -16.21 -48.84 -7.75
C GLN A 414 -14.71 -48.61 -7.53
N ILE A 415 -14.24 -47.36 -7.62
CA ILE A 415 -12.83 -47.01 -7.40
C ILE A 415 -12.38 -47.36 -5.97
N PHE A 416 -13.24 -47.14 -4.97
CA PHE A 416 -12.90 -47.52 -3.60
C PHE A 416 -12.81 -49.03 -3.41
N LEU A 417 -13.74 -49.79 -4.02
CA LEU A 417 -13.68 -51.26 -4.01
C LEU A 417 -12.41 -51.78 -4.68
N GLU A 418 -12.02 -51.24 -5.84
CA GLU A 418 -10.78 -51.61 -6.52
C GLU A 418 -9.54 -51.32 -5.67
N ARG A 419 -9.47 -50.17 -4.99
CA ARG A 419 -8.33 -49.81 -4.12
C ARG A 419 -8.25 -50.57 -2.81
N GLN A 420 -9.36 -51.15 -2.35
CA GLN A 420 -9.42 -51.88 -1.09
C GLN A 420 -9.09 -53.37 -1.27
N PHE A 421 -9.32 -53.91 -2.47
CA PHE A 421 -9.17 -55.34 -2.77
C PHE A 421 -8.15 -55.66 -3.88
N GLY A 422 -7.55 -54.65 -4.50
CA GLY A 422 -6.40 -54.75 -5.42
C GLY A 422 -5.21 -53.96 -4.88
#